data_AF-A0A1Q1NF13-F1
#
_entry.id   AF-A0A1Q1NF13-F1
#
_cell.length_a   1.000
_cell.length_b   1.000
_cell.length_c   1.000
_cell.angle_alpha   90.00
_cell.angle_beta   90.00
_cell.angle_gamma   90.00
#
_symmetry.space_group_name_H-M   'P 1'
#
loop_
_entity.id
_entity.type
_entity.pdbx_description
1 polymer ?
#
loop_
_entity_poly.entity_id
_entity_poly.type
_entity_poly.pdbx_seq_one_letter_code
_entity_poly.pdbx_strand_id
1 'polypeptide(L)'
;LDNILFRLGMASTIPRARQLVNHRHILVNGRIVDIPSYRCKPRDIITAKDEQKSRVMIQNSLDSFPQEELPKHLTLHPFQYKGLVNHIIDSKWIGLKINELLVVEYYSRQT
;
A
#
# COMPACT_ATOMS: atom_id res chain seq x y z
N LEU A 1 -5.81 -1.57 -0.52
CA LEU A 1 -5.20 -0.22 -0.32
C LEU A 1 -4.15 -0.26 0.79
N ASP A 2 -4.50 -0.81 1.95
CA ASP A 2 -3.60 -1.09 3.07
C ASP A 2 -2.25 -1.72 2.68
N ASN A 3 -2.25 -2.78 1.87
CA ASN A 3 -1.02 -3.46 1.45
C ASN A 3 -0.14 -2.56 0.57
N ILE A 4 -0.74 -1.74 -0.30
CA ILE A 4 0.03 -0.82 -1.15
C ILE A 4 0.67 0.28 -0.29
N LEU A 5 -0.05 0.82 0.70
CA LEU A 5 0.50 1.81 1.64
C LEU A 5 1.68 1.25 2.43
N PHE A 6 1.57 0.01 2.90
CA PHE A 6 2.66 -0.69 3.58
C PHE A 6 3.87 -0.88 2.64
N ARG A 7 3.65 -1.36 1.41
CA ARG A 7 4.73 -1.55 0.42
C ARG A 7 5.37 -0.24 -0.06
N LEU A 8 4.64 0.88 0.00
CA LEU A 8 5.17 2.22 -0.27
C LEU A 8 5.96 2.82 0.90
N GLY A 9 6.02 2.15 2.06
CA GLY A 9 6.64 2.69 3.28
C GLY A 9 5.85 3.81 3.97
N MET A 10 4.65 4.15 3.48
CA MET A 10 3.78 5.17 4.08
C MET A 10 3.21 4.73 5.45
N ALA A 11 3.33 3.45 5.78
CA ALA A 11 3.02 2.88 7.08
C ALA A 11 4.01 1.78 7.42
N SER A 12 4.44 1.72 8.68
CA SER A 12 5.41 0.73 9.15
C SER A 12 4.89 -0.72 9.19
N THR A 13 3.57 -0.92 9.28
CA THR A 13 2.93 -2.25 9.33
C THR A 13 1.59 -2.25 8.61
N ILE A 14 1.11 -3.43 8.17
CA ILE A 14 -0.21 -3.58 7.52
C ILE A 14 -1.36 -3.12 8.44
N PRO A 15 -1.42 -3.49 9.74
CA PRO A 15 -2.46 -2.99 10.63
C PRO A 15 -2.47 -1.47 10.78
N ARG A 16 -1.28 -0.84 10.84
CA ARG A 16 -1.17 0.63 10.86
C ARG A 16 -1.67 1.25 9.56
N ALA A 17 -1.35 0.65 8.40
CA ALA A 17 -1.87 1.09 7.12
C ALA A 17 -3.41 1.04 7.09
N ARG A 18 -4.02 -0.02 7.63
CA ARG A 18 -5.49 -0.14 7.77
C ARG A 18 -6.07 0.97 8.63
N GLN A 19 -5.41 1.30 9.74
CA GLN A 19 -5.84 2.37 10.63
C GLN A 19 -5.85 3.72 9.92
N LEU A 20 -4.79 4.04 9.17
CA LEU A 20 -4.71 5.29 8.38
C LEU A 20 -5.84 5.40 7.35
N VAL A 21 -6.16 4.29 6.68
CA VAL A 21 -7.27 4.24 5.72
C VAL A 21 -8.60 4.43 6.42
N ASN A 22 -8.92 3.62 7.44
CA ASN A 22 -10.18 3.71 8.19
C ASN A 22 -10.42 5.11 8.79
N HIS A 23 -9.35 5.77 9.23
CA HIS A 23 -9.40 7.11 9.83
C HIS A 23 -9.35 8.24 8.79
N ARG A 24 -9.54 7.94 7.49
CA ARG A 24 -9.65 8.93 6.40
C ARG A 24 -8.40 9.81 6.22
N HIS A 25 -7.21 9.28 6.50
CA HIS A 25 -5.95 9.98 6.28
C HIS A 25 -5.41 9.85 4.84
N ILE A 26 -6.03 9.00 4.02
CA ILE A 26 -5.54 8.63 2.69
C ILE A 26 -6.51 9.09 1.60
N LEU A 27 -5.94 9.63 0.53
CA LEU A 27 -6.62 10.02 -0.69
C LEU A 27 -6.16 9.12 -1.84
N VAL A 28 -7.10 8.66 -2.66
CA VAL A 28 -6.83 8.02 -3.96
C VAL A 28 -7.39 8.92 -5.05
N ASN A 29 -6.55 9.38 -5.97
CA ASN A 29 -6.90 10.31 -7.04
C ASN A 29 -7.62 11.58 -6.52
N GLY A 30 -7.17 12.08 -5.36
CA GLY A 30 -7.74 13.27 -4.71
C GLY A 30 -9.04 13.04 -3.94
N ARG A 31 -9.56 11.81 -3.87
CA ARG A 31 -10.79 11.47 -3.12
C ARG A 31 -10.45 10.65 -1.88
N ILE A 32 -11.16 10.91 -0.79
CA ILE A 32 -11.02 10.13 0.46
C ILE A 32 -11.48 8.71 0.20
N VAL A 33 -10.65 7.74 0.60
CA VAL A 33 -10.99 6.32 0.60
C VAL A 33 -10.76 5.79 2.00
N ASP A 34 -11.82 5.30 2.64
CA ASP A 34 -11.81 4.74 4.00
C ASP A 34 -11.98 3.23 4.05
N ILE A 35 -11.87 2.55 2.91
CA ILE A 35 -12.00 1.09 2.79
C ILE A 35 -10.60 0.47 2.58
N PRO A 36 -10.03 -0.27 3.56
CA PRO A 36 -8.70 -0.87 3.42
C PRO A 36 -8.60 -1.87 2.27
N SER A 37 -9.67 -2.61 2.01
CA SER A 37 -9.80 -3.57 0.92
C SER A 37 -9.99 -2.94 -0.46
N TYR A 38 -9.98 -1.61 -0.57
CA TYR A 38 -10.06 -0.93 -1.86
C TYR A 38 -9.00 -1.45 -2.84
N ARG A 39 -9.47 -1.91 -4.01
CA ARG A 39 -8.63 -2.48 -5.06
C ARG A 39 -8.09 -1.35 -5.94
N CYS A 40 -6.84 -0.97 -5.69
CA CYS A 40 -6.12 0.00 -6.50
C CYS A 40 -5.98 -0.49 -7.94
N LYS A 41 -6.12 0.43 -8.89
CA LYS A 41 -5.94 0.22 -10.32
C LYS A 41 -4.59 0.77 -10.77
N PRO A 42 -4.04 0.29 -11.90
CA PRO A 42 -2.93 0.96 -12.54
C PRO A 42 -3.21 2.43 -12.78
N ARG A 43 -2.19 3.27 -12.59
CA ARG A 43 -2.19 4.74 -12.62
C ARG A 43 -2.90 5.43 -11.47
N ASP A 44 -3.37 4.70 -10.46
CA ASP A 44 -3.89 5.32 -9.24
C ASP A 44 -2.78 6.08 -8.50
N ILE A 45 -3.13 7.30 -8.08
CA ILE A 45 -2.29 8.19 -7.29
C ILE A 45 -2.77 8.12 -5.84
N ILE A 46 -1.89 7.73 -4.94
CA ILE A 46 -2.15 7.61 -3.50
C ILE A 46 -1.43 8.77 -2.80
N THR A 47 -2.15 9.55 -2.00
CA THR A 47 -1.61 10.73 -1.31
C THR A 47 -2.11 10.82 0.13
N ALA A 48 -1.35 11.51 0.97
CA ALA A 48 -1.81 11.91 2.29
C ALA A 48 -2.90 12.98 2.18
N LYS A 49 -3.89 12.95 3.07
CA LYS A 49 -4.83 14.07 3.24
C LYS A 49 -4.05 15.32 3.68
N ASP A 50 -4.46 16.49 3.19
CA ASP A 50 -3.82 17.77 3.52
C ASP A 50 -4.21 18.28 4.91
N GLU A 51 -3.83 17.49 5.91
CA GLU A 51 -3.93 17.80 7.32
C GLU A 51 -2.59 17.50 7.97
N GLN A 52 -2.11 18.39 8.84
CA GLN A 52 -0.79 18.26 9.47
C GLN A 52 -0.61 16.90 10.16
N LYS A 53 -1.65 16.42 10.86
CA LYS A 53 -1.63 15.12 11.55
C LYS A 53 -1.38 13.96 10.58
N SER A 54 -2.06 13.95 9.43
CA SER A 54 -1.92 12.92 8.40
C SER A 54 -0.49 12.91 7.82
N ARG A 55 0.03 14.10 7.49
CA ARG A 55 1.37 14.26 6.90
C ARG A 55 2.47 13.81 7.86
N VAL A 56 2.38 14.21 9.13
CA VAL A 56 3.35 13.81 10.17
C VAL A 56 3.36 12.29 10.38
N MET A 57 2.19 11.63 10.42
CA MET A 57 2.13 10.17 10.59
C MET A 57 2.79 9.40 9.44
N ILE A 58 2.60 9.87 8.21
CA ILE A 58 3.18 9.26 7.00
C ILE A 58 4.67 9.57 6.91
N GLN A 59 5.07 10.82 7.20
CA GLN A 59 6.47 11.23 7.23
C GLN A 59 7.29 10.39 8.20
N ASN A 60 6.83 10.24 9.44
CA ASN A 60 7.50 9.40 10.44
C ASN A 60 7.68 7.95 9.96
N SER A 61 6.76 7.44 9.14
CA SER A 61 6.86 6.08 8.59
C SER A 61 7.89 6.02 7.46
N LEU A 62 7.91 7.03 6.58
CA LEU A 62 8.86 7.14 5.48
C LEU A 62 10.30 7.32 5.96
N ASP A 63 10.51 8.13 7.00
CA ASP A 63 11.85 8.37 7.57
C ASP A 63 12.47 7.09 8.14
N SER A 64 11.62 6.15 8.60
CA SER A 64 12.04 4.84 9.10
C SER A 64 12.16 3.75 8.02
N PHE A 65 11.74 4.04 6.78
CA PHE A 65 11.61 3.03 5.73
C PHE A 65 12.83 3.01 4.80
N PRO A 66 13.54 1.86 4.65
CA PRO A 66 14.62 1.73 3.69
C PRO A 66 14.08 1.74 2.26
N GLN A 67 14.46 2.73 1.45
CA GLN A 67 13.97 2.89 0.07
C GLN A 67 14.36 1.73 -0.88
N GLU A 68 15.37 0.93 -0.52
CA GLU A 68 15.85 -0.20 -1.33
C GLU A 68 14.83 -1.34 -1.47
N GLU A 69 13.79 -1.37 -0.64
CA GLU A 69 12.76 -2.43 -0.66
C GLU A 69 11.54 -2.12 -1.55
N LEU A 70 11.55 -1.01 -2.31
CA LEU A 70 10.38 -0.62 -3.11
C LEU A 70 10.15 -1.56 -4.32
N PRO A 71 8.96 -2.17 -4.44
CA PRO A 71 8.63 -2.99 -5.60
C PRO A 71 8.54 -2.16 -6.89
N LYS A 72 9.01 -2.71 -8.01
CA LYS A 72 9.03 -2.04 -9.33
C LYS A 72 7.65 -1.57 -9.85
N HIS A 73 6.57 -2.21 -9.41
CA HIS A 73 5.21 -1.82 -9.81
C HIS A 73 4.69 -0.57 -9.07
N LEU A 74 5.46 -0.03 -8.12
CA LEU A 74 5.13 1.14 -7.32
C LEU A 74 6.21 2.20 -7.48
N THR A 75 5.80 3.46 -7.47
CA THR A 75 6.71 4.60 -7.42
C THR A 75 6.33 5.50 -6.26
N LEU A 76 7.32 5.97 -5.52
CA LEU A 76 7.16 6.87 -4.39
C LEU A 76 7.87 8.19 -4.69
N HIS A 77 7.19 9.30 -4.43
CA HIS A 77 7.76 10.64 -4.39
C HIS A 77 7.75 11.14 -2.93
N PRO A 78 8.88 11.02 -2.20
CA PRO A 78 8.93 11.27 -0.75
C PRO A 78 8.52 12.70 -0.37
N PHE A 79 9.01 13.70 -1.10
CA PHE A 79 8.73 15.12 -0.82
C PHE A 79 7.25 15.50 -0.95
N GLN A 80 6.50 14.78 -1.77
CA GLN A 80 5.09 15.03 -2.02
C GLN A 80 4.17 14.07 -1.25
N TYR A 81 4.73 13.12 -0.49
CA TYR A 81 3.99 12.01 0.13
C TYR A 81 3.03 11.33 -0.88
N LYS A 82 3.54 11.13 -2.10
CA LYS A 82 2.76 10.68 -3.24
C LYS A 82 3.26 9.32 -3.72
N GLY A 83 2.38 8.33 -3.70
CA GLY A 83 2.59 7.02 -4.29
C GLY A 83 1.85 6.91 -5.62
N LEU A 84 2.42 6.16 -6.56
CA LEU A 84 1.80 5.86 -7.84
C LEU A 84 1.85 4.35 -8.08
N VAL A 85 0.71 3.79 -8.46
CA VAL A 85 0.59 2.39 -8.88
C VAL A 85 0.87 2.32 -10.38
N ASN A 86 2.03 1.80 -10.79
CA ASN A 86 2.42 1.82 -12.20
C ASN A 86 1.62 0.82 -13.04
N HIS A 87 1.61 -0.44 -12.59
CA HIS A 87 1.02 -1.56 -13.32
C HIS A 87 0.63 -2.69 -12.35
N ILE A 88 -0.01 -3.73 -12.88
CA ILE A 88 -0.36 -4.93 -12.13
C ILE A 88 0.92 -5.68 -11.75
N ILE A 89 0.98 -6.15 -10.51
CA ILE A 89 2.13 -6.89 -9.98
C ILE A 89 2.31 -8.23 -10.69
N ASP A 90 3.55 -8.59 -11.00
CA ASP A 90 3.94 -9.94 -11.43
C ASP A 90 4.15 -10.85 -10.20
N SER A 91 3.83 -12.14 -10.31
CA SER A 91 3.97 -13.11 -9.21
C SER A 91 5.40 -13.17 -8.66
N LYS A 92 6.40 -12.92 -9.51
CA LYS A 92 7.82 -12.86 -9.14
C LYS A 92 8.17 -11.75 -8.15
N TRP A 93 7.34 -10.73 -8.01
CA TRP A 93 7.59 -9.57 -7.15
C TRP A 93 6.80 -9.60 -5.85
N ILE A 94 6.18 -10.73 -5.53
CA ILE A 94 5.52 -10.95 -4.25
C ILE A 94 6.59 -11.01 -3.17
N GLY A 95 6.54 -10.06 -2.22
CA GLY A 95 7.48 -9.99 -1.10
C GLY A 95 7.18 -10.98 0.03
N LEU A 96 6.78 -12.20 -0.31
CA LEU A 96 6.50 -13.31 0.61
C LEU A 96 6.90 -14.61 -0.09
N LYS A 97 7.73 -15.44 0.58
CA LYS A 97 8.13 -16.74 0.03
C LYS A 97 6.99 -17.74 0.25
N ILE A 98 6.15 -17.92 -0.77
CA ILE A 98 5.01 -18.85 -0.74
C ILE A 98 5.00 -19.78 -1.93
N ASN A 99 4.37 -20.94 -1.74
CA ASN A 99 3.99 -21.82 -2.82
C ASN A 99 2.47 -21.71 -3.03
N GLU A 100 2.07 -21.01 -4.09
CA GLU A 100 0.66 -20.78 -4.43
C GLU A 100 -0.10 -22.08 -4.69
N LEU A 101 0.58 -23.13 -5.18
CA LEU A 101 -0.04 -24.43 -5.48
C LEU A 101 -0.60 -25.10 -4.22
N LEU A 102 0.11 -25.01 -3.09
CA LEU A 102 -0.38 -25.59 -1.82
C LEU A 102 -1.68 -24.93 -1.35
N VAL A 103 -1.85 -23.63 -1.63
CA VAL A 103 -3.08 -22.90 -1.31
C VAL A 103 -4.22 -23.40 -2.21
N VAL A 104 -3.97 -23.58 -3.51
CA VAL A 104 -4.95 -24.12 -4.47
C VAL A 104 -5.39 -25.53 -4.06
N GLU A 105 -4.44 -26.40 -3.73
CA GLU A 105 -4.71 -27.77 -3.26
C GLU A 105 -5.58 -27.78 -2.00
N TYR A 106 -5.31 -26.88 -1.05
CA TYR A 106 -6.11 -26.78 0.18
C TYR A 106 -7.58 -26.43 -0.10
N TYR A 107 -7.84 -25.48 -1.01
CA TYR A 107 -9.20 -25.05 -1.36
C TYR A 107 -9.93 -26.02 -2.30
N SER A 108 -9.23 -26.95 -2.97
CA SER A 108 -9.86 -27.96 -3.84
C SER A 108 -10.83 -28.91 -3.13
N ARG A 109 -10.73 -28.99 -1.78
CA ARG A 109 -11.61 -29.82 -0.93
C ARG A 109 -12.85 -29.09 -0.42
N GLN A 110 -12.99 -27.79 -0.70
CA GLN A 110 -14.10 -26.96 -0.20
C GLN A 110 -15.26 -26.85 -1.20
N THR A 111 -15.16 -27.54 -2.34
CA THR A 111 -16.26 -27.78 -3.29
C THR A 111 -16.90 -29.13 -3.02
#